data_AF-A0AA43TTT9-F1
#
_entry.id   AF-A0AA43TTT9-F1
#
_cell.length_a   1.000
_cell.length_b   1.000
_cell.length_c   1.000
_cell.angle_alpha   90.00
_cell.angle_beta   90.00
_cell.angle_gamma   90.00
#
_symmetry.space_group_name_H-M   'P 1'
#
loop_
_entity.id
_entity.type
_entity.pdbx_description
1 polymer ?
#
loop_
_entity_poly.entity_id
_entity_poly.type
_entity_poly.pdbx_seq_one_letter_code
_entity_poly.pdbx_strand_id
1 'polypeptide(L)'
;MSFPYSSLPDWSKIKADIIFIPAIGADPRLTWARQTGTERTERLDYEIFDHLGGEARVHLYDHLIEKERKLQIPRQTSEATSEALSDDQHDALIAFRETGRRLDDFGVEDWANRLYEFLFSFQQISARPVLSDRSYQTNRPIIFICHSTGGNVLKHALTKRSEGVPNPIALNTIGITFFGVPHHGSSVLSNDEYVQTVQAHLGLKWKMSGRLRQDFRLRDENQELERLNHRFAVDIVGVKIFNYVEMADTNLRVLTDENSGESTTIIRLCVVDSRSGKLGTPQVPMEDEDFMQLDVTHTDLPRFTDQQDQYDSFVSEIGKLVREFKESDRVEYRLLQKAINTEVKVHVHQFYEDKGSIKILMTQPTLNRFLEVGPSRAIMDEIEGRDKNIRSPRYVFPSK
;
A
#
# COMPACT_ATOMS: atom_id res chain seq x y z
N MET A 1 39.18 3.17 -14.59
CA MET A 1 38.86 2.48 -15.85
C MET A 1 37.57 3.08 -16.37
N SER A 2 37.63 3.79 -17.49
CA SER A 2 36.47 4.41 -18.14
C SER A 2 35.69 3.34 -18.91
N PHE A 3 34.42 3.12 -18.55
CA PHE A 3 33.54 2.24 -19.30
C PHE A 3 33.21 2.88 -20.67
N PRO A 4 33.34 2.13 -21.78
CA PRO A 4 33.03 2.66 -23.09
C PRO A 4 31.50 2.73 -23.26
N TYR A 5 31.01 3.93 -23.57
CA TYR A 5 29.67 4.17 -24.11
C TYR A 5 29.54 3.47 -25.48
N SER A 6 29.21 2.18 -25.49
CA SER A 6 28.83 1.45 -26.69
C SER A 6 27.33 1.57 -26.92
N SER A 7 26.94 2.30 -27.97
CA SER A 7 25.63 2.32 -28.63
C SER A 7 24.41 2.02 -27.73
N LEU A 8 23.85 3.07 -27.16
CA LEU A 8 22.58 3.04 -26.43
C LEU A 8 21.46 2.46 -27.34
N PRO A 9 20.62 1.53 -26.84
CA PRO A 9 19.41 1.07 -27.53
C PRO A 9 18.47 2.21 -27.95
N ASP A 10 17.66 2.02 -29.00
CA ASP A 10 16.61 2.99 -29.37
C ASP A 10 15.45 2.89 -28.37
N TRP A 11 15.50 3.77 -27.36
CA TRP A 11 14.61 3.81 -26.21
C TRP A 11 13.21 4.39 -26.50
N SER A 12 12.91 4.79 -27.74
CA SER A 12 11.75 5.63 -28.10
C SER A 12 10.35 4.97 -28.03
N LYS A 13 10.23 3.68 -27.66
CA LYS A 13 8.98 2.90 -27.83
C LYS A 13 8.43 2.20 -26.58
N ILE A 14 8.88 2.58 -25.39
CA ILE A 14 8.38 2.02 -24.13
C ILE A 14 7.08 2.72 -23.68
N LYS A 15 6.04 1.97 -23.28
CA LYS A 15 4.70 2.51 -22.91
C LYS A 15 4.23 1.98 -21.55
N ALA A 16 4.70 2.56 -20.44
CA ALA A 16 4.25 2.21 -19.09
C ALA A 16 3.63 3.42 -18.34
N ASP A 17 2.88 3.14 -17.29
CA ASP A 17 2.40 4.15 -16.35
C ASP A 17 3.07 3.94 -14.98
N ILE A 18 3.68 4.98 -14.44
CA ILE A 18 4.37 4.96 -13.16
C ILE A 18 3.64 5.87 -12.20
N ILE A 19 3.18 5.33 -11.08
CA ILE A 19 2.30 6.01 -10.14
C ILE A 19 2.97 6.08 -8.78
N PHE A 20 3.31 7.29 -8.37
CA PHE A 20 3.93 7.61 -7.10
C PHE A 20 2.87 7.93 -6.05
N ILE A 21 2.87 7.20 -4.94
CA ILE A 21 1.87 7.27 -3.88
C ILE A 21 2.58 7.62 -2.56
N PRO A 22 2.48 8.87 -2.08
CA PRO A 22 3.14 9.30 -0.85
C PRO A 22 2.37 8.79 0.39
N ALA A 23 2.95 9.02 1.57
CA ALA A 23 2.23 8.86 2.84
C ALA A 23 0.89 9.63 2.84
N ILE A 24 -0.11 9.10 3.53
CA ILE A 24 -1.40 9.76 3.73
C ILE A 24 -1.16 11.15 4.34
N GLY A 25 -1.60 12.18 3.63
CA GLY A 25 -1.44 13.58 4.04
C GLY A 25 -0.13 14.25 3.63
N ALA A 26 0.86 13.52 3.11
CA ALA A 26 2.09 14.14 2.60
C ALA A 26 1.87 14.86 1.26
N ASP A 27 2.68 15.88 1.00
CA ASP A 27 2.74 16.54 -0.31
C ASP A 27 3.62 15.70 -1.25
N PRO A 28 3.08 15.09 -2.32
CA PRO A 28 3.85 14.23 -3.19
C PRO A 28 5.07 14.94 -3.80
N ARG A 29 5.00 16.24 -4.08
CA ARG A 29 6.14 16.97 -4.64
C ARG A 29 7.30 17.07 -3.66
N LEU A 30 7.00 17.14 -2.37
CA LEU A 30 8.01 17.20 -1.31
C LEU A 30 8.52 15.82 -0.92
N THR A 31 7.68 14.78 -1.01
CA THR A 31 8.06 13.38 -0.75
C THR A 31 9.15 12.92 -1.71
N TRP A 32 8.94 13.16 -3.01
CA TRP A 32 9.78 12.61 -4.09
C TRP A 32 10.85 13.59 -4.61
N ALA A 33 10.97 14.77 -4.01
CA ALA A 33 12.04 15.72 -4.35
C ALA A 33 13.40 15.19 -3.87
N ARG A 34 14.40 15.16 -4.74
CA ARG A 34 15.76 14.76 -4.35
C ARG A 34 16.44 15.83 -3.51
N GLN A 35 17.35 15.36 -2.68
CA GLN A 35 18.25 16.19 -1.90
C GLN A 35 19.67 15.65 -2.11
N THR A 36 20.53 16.48 -2.73
CA THR A 36 21.95 16.17 -2.92
C THR A 36 22.75 17.18 -2.13
N GLY A 37 23.37 16.76 -1.03
CA GLY A 37 24.03 17.67 -0.09
C GLY A 37 23.04 18.67 0.56
N THR A 38 23.36 19.97 0.51
CA THR A 38 22.52 21.03 1.09
C THR A 38 21.48 21.60 0.13
N GLU A 39 21.53 21.23 -1.15
CA GLU A 39 20.59 21.74 -2.16
C GLU A 39 19.42 20.78 -2.32
N ARG A 40 18.21 21.30 -2.12
CA ARG A 40 16.96 20.60 -2.41
C ARG A 40 16.54 20.96 -3.82
N THR A 41 16.45 19.98 -4.72
CA THR A 41 15.90 20.23 -6.05
C THR A 41 14.38 20.29 -5.93
N GLU A 42 13.77 21.43 -6.26
CA GLU A 42 12.29 21.55 -6.31
C GLU A 42 11.65 20.72 -7.44
N ARG A 43 12.49 20.18 -8.33
CA ARG A 43 12.08 19.25 -9.37
C ARG A 43 12.22 17.82 -8.80
N LEU A 44 11.16 17.01 -8.95
CA LEU A 44 11.36 15.56 -9.04
C LEU A 44 12.47 15.38 -10.05
N ASP A 45 13.54 14.71 -9.66
CA ASP A 45 14.65 14.56 -10.58
C ASP A 45 14.16 13.66 -11.71
N TYR A 46 13.98 14.28 -12.87
CA TYR A 46 13.35 13.66 -14.03
C TYR A 46 14.28 12.60 -14.66
N GLU A 47 15.43 12.32 -14.02
CA GLU A 47 16.45 11.36 -14.47
C GLU A 47 15.91 9.93 -14.59
N ILE A 48 15.00 9.47 -13.71
CA ILE A 48 14.27 8.20 -13.93
C ILE A 48 13.65 8.17 -15.33
N PHE A 49 13.13 9.30 -15.82
CA PHE A 49 12.40 9.38 -17.07
C PHE A 49 13.32 9.40 -18.30
N ASP A 50 14.51 9.98 -18.17
CA ASP A 50 15.53 9.94 -19.20
C ASP A 50 16.07 8.51 -19.41
N HIS A 51 16.17 7.73 -18.32
CA HIS A 51 16.65 6.35 -18.35
C HIS A 51 15.59 5.31 -18.76
N LEU A 52 14.32 5.59 -18.51
CA LEU A 52 13.24 4.70 -18.92
C LEU A 52 12.99 4.76 -20.42
N GLY A 53 13.18 5.93 -21.02
CA GLY A 53 12.89 6.17 -22.42
C GLY A 53 11.43 5.95 -22.83
N GLY A 54 11.07 6.46 -24.01
CA GLY A 54 9.76 6.22 -24.61
C GLY A 54 8.63 7.08 -24.04
N GLU A 55 7.39 6.64 -24.24
CA GLU A 55 6.16 7.33 -23.84
C GLU A 55 5.74 7.02 -22.38
N ALA A 56 6.67 6.76 -21.46
CA ALA A 56 6.31 6.50 -20.05
C ALA A 56 5.53 7.69 -19.46
N ARG A 57 4.43 7.42 -18.76
CA ARG A 57 3.61 8.46 -18.11
C ARG A 57 3.76 8.37 -16.61
N VAL A 58 3.90 9.53 -15.97
CA VAL A 58 4.24 9.62 -14.57
C VAL A 58 3.16 10.38 -13.84
N HIS A 59 2.70 9.79 -12.75
CA HIS A 59 1.58 10.29 -11.98
C HIS A 59 1.99 10.43 -10.53
N LEU A 60 1.88 11.66 -10.01
CA LEU A 60 1.99 11.93 -8.59
C LEU A 60 0.59 11.92 -8.01
N TYR A 61 0.29 10.93 -7.18
CA TYR A 61 -1.00 10.85 -6.50
C TYR A 61 -0.99 11.77 -5.28
N ASP A 62 -2.01 12.62 -5.15
CA ASP A 62 -2.31 13.39 -3.94
C ASP A 62 -3.61 12.82 -3.36
N HIS A 63 -3.59 12.49 -2.07
CA HIS A 63 -4.74 11.97 -1.35
C HIS A 63 -5.91 12.96 -1.30
N LEU A 64 -5.62 14.26 -1.41
CA LEU A 64 -6.64 15.30 -1.50
C LEU A 64 -7.15 15.46 -2.94
N ILE A 65 -8.47 15.53 -3.09
CA ILE A 65 -9.09 15.92 -4.36
C ILE A 65 -8.95 17.43 -4.59
N GLU A 66 -9.18 17.88 -5.83
CA GLU A 66 -8.94 19.28 -6.21
C GLU A 66 -9.69 20.30 -5.35
N LYS A 67 -10.93 20.00 -4.97
CA LYS A 67 -11.74 20.87 -4.10
C LYS A 67 -11.14 21.00 -2.70
N GLU A 68 -10.60 19.92 -2.16
CA GLU A 68 -9.96 19.89 -0.85
C GLU A 68 -8.62 20.60 -0.85
N ARG A 69 -7.85 20.53 -1.95
CA ARG A 69 -6.61 21.31 -2.11
C ARG A 69 -6.84 22.82 -2.09
N LYS A 70 -8.02 23.27 -2.50
CA LYS A 70 -8.43 24.69 -2.51
C LYS A 70 -8.93 25.17 -1.15
N LEU A 71 -9.37 24.26 -0.28
CA LEU A 71 -9.57 24.57 1.12
C LEU A 71 -8.17 24.80 1.69
N GLN A 72 -7.87 26.03 2.10
CA GLN A 72 -6.56 26.38 2.63
C GLN A 72 -6.29 25.53 3.88
N ILE A 73 -5.56 24.43 3.71
CA ILE A 73 -4.95 23.74 4.84
C ILE A 73 -3.74 24.60 5.20
N PRO A 74 -3.70 25.21 6.40
CA PRO A 74 -2.58 26.06 6.77
C PRO A 74 -1.28 25.27 6.63
N ARG A 75 -0.42 25.67 5.68
CA ARG A 75 0.96 25.19 5.66
C ARG A 75 1.60 25.75 6.93
N GLN A 76 2.02 24.87 7.84
CA GLN A 76 2.95 25.30 8.88
C GLN A 76 4.26 25.69 8.20
N THR A 77 4.51 26.99 8.09
CA THR A 77 5.83 27.53 7.78
C THR A 77 6.74 27.27 8.97
N SER A 78 7.99 26.90 8.71
CA SER A 78 9.01 26.51 9.69
C SER A 78 9.40 27.57 10.74
N GLU A 79 8.70 28.71 10.78
CA GLU A 79 8.97 29.85 11.66
C GLU A 79 7.80 30.17 12.61
N ALA A 80 6.72 29.39 12.62
CA ALA A 80 5.67 29.57 13.62
C ALA A 80 6.15 29.06 14.99
N THR A 81 6.43 30.00 15.88
CA THR A 81 6.58 29.77 17.32
C THR A 81 5.43 28.92 17.87
N SER A 82 5.74 28.13 18.89
CA SER A 82 4.92 27.13 19.57
C SER A 82 3.65 27.66 20.28
N GLU A 83 2.96 28.65 19.72
CA GLU A 83 1.59 28.95 20.14
C GLU A 83 0.65 28.00 19.41
N ALA A 84 0.22 27.01 20.18
CA ALA A 84 -0.74 25.99 19.82
C ALA A 84 -1.90 26.57 19.00
N LEU A 85 -2.02 26.11 17.75
CA LEU A 85 -3.36 25.91 17.19
C LEU A 85 -4.05 24.97 18.16
N SER A 86 -5.03 25.48 18.93
CA SER A 86 -5.85 24.65 19.81
C SER A 86 -6.34 23.45 19.00
N ASP A 87 -6.23 22.24 19.53
CA ASP A 87 -6.64 21.02 18.83
C ASP A 87 -8.08 21.13 18.24
N ASP A 88 -8.95 21.93 18.88
CA ASP A 88 -10.31 22.26 18.43
C ASP A 88 -10.41 23.01 17.08
N GLN A 89 -9.40 23.78 16.67
CA GLN A 89 -9.41 24.55 15.41
C GLN A 89 -8.92 23.72 14.21
N HIS A 90 -8.04 22.73 14.45
CA HIS A 90 -7.59 21.78 13.41
C HIS A 90 -8.69 20.76 13.10
N ASP A 91 -9.40 20.31 14.14
CA ASP A 91 -10.55 19.40 14.07
C ASP A 91 -11.79 20.01 13.38
N ALA A 92 -11.98 21.33 13.50
CA ALA A 92 -13.08 22.05 12.86
C ALA A 92 -12.87 22.32 11.35
N LEU A 93 -11.64 22.18 10.83
CA LEU A 93 -11.26 22.74 9.52
C LEU A 93 -11.46 21.78 8.33
N ILE A 94 -11.54 20.47 8.53
CA ILE A 94 -11.70 19.50 7.42
C ILE A 94 -12.94 18.62 7.63
N ALA A 95 -14.10 19.25 7.47
CA ALA A 95 -15.29 18.52 7.07
C ALA A 95 -15.19 18.23 5.56
N PHE A 96 -15.11 16.96 5.20
CA PHE A 96 -15.18 16.56 3.79
C PHE A 96 -16.62 16.72 3.31
N ARG A 97 -16.93 17.92 2.81
CA ARG A 97 -18.29 18.34 2.48
C ARG A 97 -18.99 17.43 1.46
N GLU A 98 -18.24 16.69 0.65
CA GLU A 98 -18.81 15.73 -0.32
C GLU A 98 -19.17 14.38 0.30
N THR A 99 -18.47 13.93 1.35
CA THR A 99 -18.74 12.65 2.02
C THR A 99 -19.55 12.81 3.31
N GLY A 100 -19.71 14.04 3.81
CA GLY A 100 -20.38 14.32 5.07
C GLY A 100 -19.63 13.80 6.31
N ARG A 101 -18.37 13.37 6.13
CA ARG A 101 -17.51 12.80 7.20
C ARG A 101 -16.41 13.79 7.59
N ARG A 102 -15.93 13.67 8.83
CA ARG A 102 -14.75 14.39 9.30
C ARG A 102 -13.49 13.68 8.83
N LEU A 103 -12.39 14.41 8.67
CA LEU A 103 -11.08 13.81 8.40
C LEU A 103 -10.69 12.76 9.44
N ASP A 104 -11.07 12.96 10.70
CA ASP A 104 -10.77 12.03 11.78
C ASP A 104 -11.40 10.65 11.61
N ASP A 105 -12.48 10.56 10.82
CA ASP A 105 -13.16 9.30 10.56
C ASP A 105 -12.39 8.45 9.55
N PHE A 106 -11.47 9.01 8.77
CA PHE A 106 -10.83 8.32 7.64
C PHE A 106 -9.75 7.35 8.11
N GLY A 107 -9.95 6.07 7.81
CA GLY A 107 -8.92 5.04 7.90
C GLY A 107 -8.18 4.81 6.57
N VAL A 108 -7.24 3.87 6.55
CA VAL A 108 -6.48 3.48 5.34
C VAL A 108 -7.42 3.03 4.22
N GLU A 109 -8.49 2.29 4.54
CA GLU A 109 -9.47 1.81 3.57
C GLU A 109 -10.19 2.97 2.87
N ASP A 110 -10.53 4.05 3.60
CA ASP A 110 -11.17 5.22 3.01
C ASP A 110 -10.27 5.92 1.99
N TRP A 111 -8.98 6.04 2.29
CA TRP A 111 -7.98 6.56 1.35
C TRP A 111 -7.76 5.62 0.17
N ALA A 112 -7.84 4.31 0.39
CA ALA A 112 -7.74 3.31 -0.67
C ALA A 112 -8.95 3.33 -1.61
N ASN A 113 -10.14 3.66 -1.11
CA ASN A 113 -11.32 3.90 -1.93
C ASN A 113 -11.07 5.03 -2.93
N ARG A 114 -10.50 6.15 -2.46
CA ARG A 114 -10.14 7.30 -3.31
C ARG A 114 -9.08 6.94 -4.34
N LEU A 115 -8.03 6.23 -3.91
CA LEU A 115 -6.98 5.77 -4.83
C LEU A 115 -7.57 4.84 -5.90
N TYR A 116 -8.42 3.89 -5.51
CA TYR A 116 -9.06 2.98 -6.45
C TYR A 116 -9.90 3.73 -7.49
N GLU A 117 -10.71 4.72 -7.09
CA GLU A 117 -11.48 5.54 -8.03
C GLU A 117 -10.59 6.37 -8.97
N PHE A 118 -9.50 6.93 -8.45
CA PHE A 118 -8.49 7.60 -9.26
C PHE A 118 -7.89 6.65 -10.30
N LEU A 119 -7.46 5.46 -9.90
CA LEU A 119 -6.86 4.47 -10.80
C LEU A 119 -7.86 3.92 -11.83
N PHE A 120 -9.11 3.74 -11.43
CA PHE A 120 -10.16 3.24 -12.32
C PHE A 120 -10.58 4.29 -13.37
N SER A 121 -10.76 5.55 -12.96
CA SER A 121 -11.00 6.65 -13.90
C SER A 121 -9.79 6.87 -14.82
N PHE A 122 -8.57 6.73 -14.28
CA PHE A 122 -7.32 6.84 -15.03
C PHE A 122 -7.18 5.78 -16.13
N GLN A 123 -7.47 4.51 -15.84
CA GLN A 123 -7.45 3.45 -16.85
C GLN A 123 -8.50 3.68 -17.94
N GLN A 124 -9.69 4.15 -17.60
CA GLN A 124 -10.73 4.48 -18.60
C GLN A 124 -10.30 5.60 -19.55
N ILE A 125 -9.70 6.69 -19.02
CA ILE A 125 -9.19 7.80 -19.84
C ILE A 125 -8.06 7.34 -20.77
N SER A 126 -7.27 6.39 -20.31
CA SER A 126 -6.10 5.89 -21.03
C SER A 126 -6.45 4.83 -22.10
N ALA A 127 -7.64 4.24 -22.04
CA ALA A 127 -8.12 3.26 -23.03
C ALA A 127 -8.64 4.01 -24.27
N ARG A 128 -7.92 3.96 -25.38
CA ARG A 128 -8.48 4.38 -26.68
C ARG A 128 -9.69 3.48 -27.01
N PRO A 129 -10.77 4.02 -27.60
CA PRO A 129 -11.86 3.18 -28.11
C PRO A 129 -11.32 2.39 -29.30
N VAL A 130 -10.90 1.15 -29.08
CA VAL A 130 -10.68 0.20 -30.16
C VAL A 130 -12.07 -0.23 -30.63
N LEU A 131 -12.43 0.17 -31.84
CA LEU A 131 -13.69 -0.18 -32.50
C LEU A 131 -13.69 -1.65 -32.91
N SER A 132 -13.71 -2.56 -31.94
CA SER A 132 -14.15 -3.95 -32.07
C SER A 132 -13.86 -4.65 -30.73
N ASP A 133 -14.91 -5.14 -30.09
CA ASP A 133 -14.97 -5.69 -28.73
C ASP A 133 -14.92 -4.69 -27.57
N ARG A 134 -15.91 -4.84 -26.68
CA ARG A 134 -16.19 -4.02 -25.49
C ARG A 134 -15.16 -4.20 -24.36
N SER A 135 -13.88 -4.36 -24.66
CA SER A 135 -12.81 -4.42 -23.65
C SER A 135 -12.13 -3.06 -23.53
N TYR A 136 -12.60 -2.25 -22.58
CA TYR A 136 -11.86 -1.08 -22.10
C TYR A 136 -10.63 -1.57 -21.31
N GLN A 137 -9.60 -2.07 -21.99
CA GLN A 137 -8.33 -2.40 -21.37
C GLN A 137 -7.22 -1.56 -22.00
N THR A 138 -6.59 -0.76 -21.17
CA THR A 138 -5.26 -0.23 -21.49
C THR A 138 -4.28 -1.40 -21.52
N ASN A 139 -3.45 -1.49 -22.55
CA ASN A 139 -2.31 -2.42 -22.61
C ASN A 139 -1.04 -1.84 -21.97
N ARG A 140 -1.16 -0.78 -21.15
CA ARG A 140 -0.01 -0.15 -20.53
C ARG A 140 0.26 -0.83 -19.18
N PRO A 141 1.42 -1.47 -18.99
CA PRO A 141 1.82 -1.96 -17.67
C PRO A 141 1.93 -0.80 -16.68
N ILE A 142 1.60 -1.08 -15.43
CA ILE A 142 1.60 -0.14 -14.31
C ILE A 142 2.71 -0.53 -13.33
N ILE A 143 3.47 0.48 -12.92
CA ILE A 143 4.44 0.37 -11.83
C ILE A 143 4.02 1.33 -10.74
N PHE A 144 3.96 0.83 -9.51
CA PHE A 144 3.68 1.65 -8.34
C PHE A 144 4.94 1.92 -7.53
N ILE A 145 5.07 3.16 -7.06
CA ILE A 145 6.15 3.56 -6.17
C ILE A 145 5.50 4.20 -4.95
N CYS A 146 5.62 3.55 -3.79
CA CYS A 146 4.86 3.89 -2.60
C CYS A 146 5.78 4.26 -1.45
N HIS A 147 5.41 5.28 -0.67
CA HIS A 147 6.13 5.67 0.54
C HIS A 147 5.23 5.54 1.77
N SER A 148 5.79 4.95 2.83
CA SER A 148 5.19 4.82 4.15
C SER A 148 3.73 4.32 4.11
N THR A 149 2.79 5.06 4.69
CA THR A 149 1.37 4.66 4.75
C THR A 149 0.72 4.56 3.37
N GLY A 150 1.28 5.18 2.33
CA GLY A 150 0.82 5.08 0.94
C GLY A 150 0.87 3.65 0.37
N GLY A 151 1.83 2.83 0.81
CA GLY A 151 1.89 1.42 0.39
C GLY A 151 0.71 0.60 0.92
N ASN A 152 0.24 0.90 2.14
CA ASN A 152 -0.94 0.25 2.70
C ASN A 152 -2.22 0.68 1.97
N VAL A 153 -2.30 1.96 1.56
CA VAL A 153 -3.38 2.45 0.70
C VAL A 153 -3.42 1.68 -0.63
N LEU A 154 -2.26 1.48 -1.27
CA LEU A 154 -2.18 0.69 -2.51
C LEU A 154 -2.62 -0.77 -2.29
N LYS A 155 -2.13 -1.43 -1.23
CA LYS A 155 -2.52 -2.83 -0.93
C LYS A 155 -4.04 -2.96 -0.83
N HIS A 156 -4.70 -2.06 -0.09
CA HIS A 156 -6.16 -2.03 0.00
C HIS A 156 -6.80 -1.74 -1.37
N ALA A 157 -6.24 -0.83 -2.16
CA ALA A 157 -6.78 -0.49 -3.46
C ALA A 157 -6.70 -1.66 -4.47
N LEU A 158 -5.61 -2.43 -4.46
CA LEU A 158 -5.41 -3.58 -5.35
C LEU A 158 -6.21 -4.82 -4.93
N THR A 159 -6.46 -4.99 -3.62
CA THR A 159 -7.27 -6.11 -3.10
C THR A 159 -8.78 -5.89 -3.23
N LYS A 160 -9.22 -4.69 -3.63
CA LYS A 160 -10.61 -4.43 -4.01
C LYS A 160 -10.99 -5.22 -5.26
N ARG A 161 -12.16 -5.85 -5.21
CA ARG A 161 -12.71 -6.63 -6.32
C ARG A 161 -14.21 -6.43 -6.42
N SER A 162 -14.72 -6.61 -7.64
CA SER A 162 -16.15 -6.86 -7.88
C SER A 162 -16.37 -8.37 -7.92
N GLU A 163 -17.55 -8.85 -7.51
CA GLU A 163 -17.90 -10.28 -7.39
C GLU A 163 -17.33 -11.15 -8.52
N GLY A 164 -16.36 -12.02 -8.19
CA GLY A 164 -15.76 -12.98 -9.12
C GLY A 164 -14.84 -12.40 -10.22
N VAL A 165 -14.60 -11.09 -10.23
CA VAL A 165 -13.75 -10.41 -11.23
C VAL A 165 -12.48 -9.89 -10.56
N PRO A 166 -11.28 -10.34 -10.99
CA PRO A 166 -10.01 -9.80 -10.51
C PRO A 166 -9.91 -8.30 -10.76
N ASN A 167 -9.21 -7.59 -9.88
CA ASN A 167 -9.01 -6.15 -10.01
C ASN A 167 -8.23 -5.84 -11.30
N PRO A 168 -8.80 -5.11 -12.28
CA PRO A 168 -8.13 -4.82 -13.54
C PRO A 168 -6.85 -3.99 -13.37
N ILE A 169 -6.71 -3.27 -12.26
CA ILE A 169 -5.49 -2.53 -11.93
C ILE A 169 -4.40 -3.51 -11.50
N ALA A 170 -4.71 -4.47 -10.63
CA ALA A 170 -3.77 -5.50 -10.20
C ALA A 170 -3.29 -6.34 -11.40
N LEU A 171 -4.21 -6.72 -12.30
CA LEU A 171 -3.89 -7.45 -13.54
C LEU A 171 -2.96 -6.69 -14.52
N ASN A 172 -2.81 -5.38 -14.35
CA ASN A 172 -1.95 -4.54 -15.19
C ASN A 172 -0.69 -4.08 -14.45
N THR A 173 -0.55 -4.45 -13.18
CA THR A 173 0.61 -4.12 -12.37
C THR A 173 1.73 -5.09 -12.68
N ILE A 174 2.94 -4.60 -12.91
CA ILE A 174 4.12 -5.43 -13.20
C ILE A 174 5.23 -5.25 -12.17
N GLY A 175 5.19 -4.15 -11.42
CA GLY A 175 6.16 -3.85 -10.39
C GLY A 175 5.60 -2.95 -9.31
N ILE A 176 6.00 -3.17 -8.06
CA ILE A 176 5.68 -2.31 -6.93
C ILE A 176 6.94 -2.09 -6.11
N THR A 177 7.24 -0.82 -5.82
CA THR A 177 8.31 -0.42 -4.91
C THR A 177 7.70 0.16 -3.64
N PHE A 178 8.13 -0.35 -2.49
CA PHE A 178 7.74 0.09 -1.18
C PHE A 178 8.93 0.73 -0.46
N PHE A 179 8.80 2.00 -0.08
CA PHE A 179 9.77 2.73 0.75
C PHE A 179 9.21 2.86 2.16
N GLY A 180 9.78 2.12 3.12
CA GLY A 180 9.44 2.22 4.54
C GLY A 180 7.96 1.95 4.82
N VAL A 181 7.35 1.01 4.11
CA VAL A 181 5.92 0.74 4.28
C VAL A 181 5.71 -0.13 5.52
N PRO A 182 4.87 0.28 6.49
CA PRO A 182 4.62 -0.53 7.68
C PRO A 182 3.68 -1.69 7.33
N HIS A 183 4.20 -2.76 6.70
CA HIS A 183 3.38 -3.89 6.27
C HIS A 183 2.75 -4.63 7.45
N HIS A 184 3.43 -4.65 8.60
CA HIS A 184 2.98 -5.33 9.82
C HIS A 184 2.76 -4.35 11.00
N GLY A 185 2.55 -3.07 10.69
CA GLY A 185 2.28 -1.99 11.64
C GLY A 185 3.53 -1.21 12.05
N SER A 186 3.36 -0.16 12.85
CA SER A 186 4.46 0.63 13.40
C SER A 186 4.06 1.18 14.76
N SER A 187 4.91 0.97 15.77
CA SER A 187 4.74 1.56 17.10
C SER A 187 4.75 3.09 17.03
N VAL A 188 5.63 3.67 16.19
CA VAL A 188 5.72 5.12 15.98
C VAL A 188 4.46 5.68 15.33
N LEU A 189 3.96 5.06 14.25
CA LEU A 189 2.78 5.55 13.53
C LEU A 189 1.45 5.28 14.25
N SER A 190 1.42 4.36 15.22
CA SER A 190 0.20 4.00 15.96
C SER A 190 0.05 4.74 17.29
N ASN A 191 1.16 5.18 17.89
CA ASN A 191 1.18 5.87 19.17
C ASN A 191 0.92 7.39 19.01
N ASP A 192 0.11 7.96 19.91
CA ASP A 192 -0.26 9.38 19.92
C ASP A 192 0.90 10.31 20.29
N GLU A 193 1.83 9.86 21.14
CA GLU A 193 3.02 10.60 21.56
C GLU A 193 3.87 11.11 20.39
N TYR A 194 3.86 10.38 19.26
CA TYR A 194 4.67 10.71 18.08
C TYR A 194 3.93 11.50 17.00
N VAL A 195 2.63 11.78 17.15
CA VAL A 195 1.80 12.37 16.07
C VAL A 195 2.38 13.67 15.54
N GLN A 196 2.83 14.56 16.42
CA GLN A 196 3.37 15.87 16.02
C GLN A 196 4.71 15.73 15.29
N THR A 197 5.61 14.88 15.81
CA THR A 197 6.92 14.70 15.19
C THR A 197 6.85 13.90 13.89
N VAL A 198 5.93 12.94 13.76
CA VAL A 198 5.63 12.22 12.51
C VAL A 198 5.07 13.18 11.47
N GLN A 199 4.12 14.04 11.86
CA GLN A 199 3.58 15.08 10.97
C GLN A 199 4.70 15.96 10.42
N ALA A 200 5.60 16.44 11.28
CA ALA A 200 6.69 17.32 10.90
C ALA A 200 7.71 16.62 9.97
N HIS A 201 8.19 15.43 10.33
CA HIS A 201 9.22 14.72 9.55
C HIS A 201 8.71 14.23 8.20
N LEU A 202 7.48 13.73 8.13
CA LEU A 202 6.87 13.28 6.88
C LEU A 202 6.26 14.42 6.04
N GLY A 203 6.21 15.64 6.58
CA GLY A 203 5.58 16.78 5.94
C GLY A 203 4.09 16.57 5.71
N LEU A 204 3.40 15.95 6.68
CA LEU A 204 1.96 15.72 6.58
C LEU A 204 1.21 17.04 6.74
N LYS A 205 0.27 17.29 5.83
CA LYS A 205 -0.63 18.45 5.86
C LYS A 205 -1.52 18.49 7.11
N TRP A 206 -1.70 17.35 7.79
CA TRP A 206 -2.46 17.21 9.04
C TRP A 206 -1.89 16.13 9.96
N LYS A 207 -2.20 16.23 11.25
CA LYS A 207 -1.94 15.19 12.26
C LYS A 207 -2.66 13.88 11.91
N MET A 208 -2.01 12.73 12.12
CA MET A 208 -2.67 11.44 11.96
C MET A 208 -3.77 11.25 13.02
N SER A 209 -5.01 11.00 12.56
CA SER A 209 -6.16 10.82 13.46
C SER A 209 -6.04 9.53 14.27
N GLY A 210 -6.77 9.45 15.40
CA GLY A 210 -6.83 8.23 16.21
C GLY A 210 -7.31 7.02 15.42
N ARG A 211 -8.31 7.18 14.53
CA ARG A 211 -8.80 6.11 13.65
C ARG A 211 -7.72 5.62 12.70
N LEU A 212 -6.98 6.52 12.05
CA LEU A 212 -5.92 6.16 11.13
C LEU A 212 -4.75 5.47 11.84
N ARG A 213 -4.39 5.93 13.04
CA ARG A 213 -3.35 5.29 13.86
C ARG A 213 -3.69 3.86 14.27
N GLN A 214 -4.97 3.57 14.52
CA GLN A 214 -5.43 2.21 14.81
C GLN A 214 -5.13 1.23 13.67
N ASP A 215 -5.17 1.69 12.41
CA ASP A 215 -4.84 0.85 11.25
C ASP A 215 -3.36 0.46 11.19
N PHE A 216 -2.49 1.12 11.95
CA PHE A 216 -1.04 0.84 12.00
C PHE A 216 -0.58 0.21 13.31
N ARG A 217 -1.51 -0.22 14.18
CA ARG A 217 -1.14 -1.05 15.33
C ARG A 217 -0.41 -2.31 14.88
N LEU A 218 0.49 -2.79 15.73
CA LEU A 218 1.30 -3.98 15.45
C LEU A 218 0.41 -5.22 15.26
N ARG A 219 0.95 -6.22 14.58
CA ARG A 219 0.28 -7.47 14.19
C ARG A 219 -0.61 -8.09 15.29
N ASP A 220 -0.13 -8.16 16.53
CA ASP A 220 -0.87 -8.81 17.63
C ASP A 220 -2.16 -8.06 18.00
N GLU A 221 -2.24 -6.78 17.66
CA GLU A 221 -3.38 -5.90 17.91
C GLU A 221 -4.21 -5.60 16.65
N ASN A 222 -3.70 -5.93 15.46
CA ASN A 222 -4.36 -5.64 14.19
C ASN A 222 -4.32 -6.84 13.22
N GLN A 223 -5.27 -7.75 13.38
CA GLN A 223 -5.43 -8.90 12.49
C GLN A 223 -5.87 -8.51 11.08
N GLU A 224 -6.53 -7.36 10.89
CA GLU A 224 -6.97 -6.91 9.56
C GLU A 224 -5.81 -6.54 8.66
N LEU A 225 -4.75 -5.95 9.22
CA LEU A 225 -3.53 -5.65 8.47
C LEU A 225 -2.85 -6.93 7.96
N GLU A 226 -2.86 -8.00 8.75
CA GLU A 226 -2.32 -9.29 8.31
C GLU A 226 -3.21 -9.95 7.25
N ARG A 227 -4.54 -9.92 7.43
CA ARG A 227 -5.50 -10.36 6.39
C ARG A 227 -5.31 -9.61 5.09
N LEU A 228 -5.03 -8.30 5.16
CA LEU A 228 -4.70 -7.50 3.98
C LEU A 228 -3.44 -8.02 3.29
N ASN A 229 -2.36 -8.31 4.03
CA ASN A 229 -1.12 -8.82 3.47
C ASN A 229 -1.34 -10.16 2.75
N HIS A 230 -2.11 -11.08 3.34
CA HIS A 230 -2.45 -12.34 2.69
C HIS A 230 -3.27 -12.16 1.41
N ARG A 231 -4.31 -11.31 1.43
CA ARG A 231 -5.11 -11.02 0.22
C ARG A 231 -4.25 -10.39 -0.86
N PHE A 232 -3.42 -9.42 -0.47
CA PHE A 232 -2.51 -8.74 -1.38
C PHE A 232 -1.56 -9.72 -2.06
N ALA A 233 -0.91 -10.61 -1.30
CA ALA A 233 0.02 -11.61 -1.85
C ALA A 233 -0.61 -12.49 -2.94
N VAL A 234 -1.90 -12.81 -2.82
CA VAL A 234 -2.64 -13.55 -3.85
C VAL A 234 -2.95 -12.69 -5.08
N ASP A 235 -3.31 -11.42 -4.88
CA ASP A 235 -3.71 -10.52 -5.96
C ASP A 235 -2.52 -9.94 -6.76
N ILE A 236 -1.29 -10.06 -6.25
CA ILE A 236 -0.08 -9.60 -6.94
C ILE A 236 0.85 -10.72 -7.40
N VAL A 237 0.38 -11.97 -7.49
CA VAL A 237 1.20 -13.08 -8.03
C VAL A 237 1.75 -12.70 -9.41
N GLY A 238 3.05 -12.92 -9.63
CA GLY A 238 3.77 -12.52 -10.84
C GLY A 238 4.24 -11.06 -10.90
N VAL A 239 3.98 -10.25 -9.86
CA VAL A 239 4.44 -8.85 -9.79
C VAL A 239 5.77 -8.79 -9.05
N LYS A 240 6.75 -8.06 -9.62
CA LYS A 240 8.02 -7.79 -8.95
C LYS A 240 7.82 -6.82 -7.79
N ILE A 241 8.30 -7.17 -6.59
CA ILE A 241 8.24 -6.31 -5.40
C ILE A 241 9.65 -5.90 -4.97
N PHE A 242 9.86 -4.61 -4.75
CA PHE A 242 11.06 -4.07 -4.10
C PHE A 242 10.66 -3.45 -2.76
N ASN A 243 11.30 -3.85 -1.66
CA ASN A 243 11.16 -3.19 -0.38
C ASN A 243 12.46 -2.50 0.01
N TYR A 244 12.42 -1.19 0.14
CA TYR A 244 13.49 -0.39 0.72
C TYR A 244 13.10 -0.04 2.15
N VAL A 245 13.98 -0.32 3.10
CA VAL A 245 13.79 0.02 4.52
C VAL A 245 14.88 0.96 5.02
N GLU A 246 14.48 1.84 5.93
CA GLU A 246 15.39 2.74 6.66
C GLU A 246 16.26 1.95 7.65
N MET A 247 17.48 2.44 7.85
CA MET A 247 18.41 1.96 8.86
C MET A 247 18.93 3.07 9.79
N ALA A 248 18.70 4.35 9.43
CA ALA A 248 19.07 5.47 10.28
C ALA A 248 17.86 5.96 11.08
N ASP A 249 18.07 6.17 12.38
CA ASP A 249 17.02 6.63 13.27
C ASP A 249 16.54 8.05 12.95
N THR A 250 15.23 8.26 13.06
CA THR A 250 14.62 9.58 13.05
C THR A 250 14.63 10.16 14.47
N ASN A 251 14.97 11.45 14.61
CA ASN A 251 14.89 12.16 15.89
C ASN A 251 13.42 12.54 16.21
N LEU A 252 12.71 11.67 16.93
CA LEU A 252 11.31 11.84 17.31
C LEU A 252 11.21 12.66 18.61
N ARG A 253 10.63 13.86 18.53
CA ARG A 253 10.39 14.69 19.72
C ARG A 253 9.08 14.27 20.39
N VAL A 254 9.16 13.95 21.68
CA VAL A 254 8.03 13.54 22.52
C VAL A 254 7.89 14.50 23.70
N LEU A 255 6.65 14.89 24.00
CA LEU A 255 6.32 15.71 25.16
C LEU A 255 6.33 14.83 26.42
N THR A 256 7.01 15.28 27.46
CA THR A 256 7.09 14.61 28.76
C THR A 256 6.51 15.51 29.84
N ASP A 257 5.64 14.94 30.68
CA ASP A 257 4.93 15.66 31.73
C ASP A 257 5.76 15.63 33.03
N GLU A 258 6.71 16.55 33.18
CA GLU A 258 7.48 16.71 34.42
C GLU A 258 6.92 17.87 35.27
N ASN A 259 5.90 17.58 36.09
CA ASN A 259 5.41 18.27 37.31
C ASN A 259 5.37 19.82 37.43
N SER A 260 5.78 20.64 36.46
CA SER A 260 5.66 22.12 36.49
C SER A 260 6.06 22.85 35.18
N GLY A 261 6.34 22.14 34.08
CA GLY A 261 6.58 22.75 32.78
C GLY A 261 6.69 21.71 31.66
N GLU A 262 6.19 22.03 30.47
CA GLU A 262 6.34 21.16 29.29
C GLU A 262 7.82 20.97 28.96
N SER A 263 8.32 19.74 29.09
CA SER A 263 9.66 19.35 28.67
C SER A 263 9.56 18.42 27.46
N THR A 264 10.52 18.51 26.54
CA THR A 264 10.58 17.64 25.34
C THR A 264 11.79 16.73 25.42
N THR A 265 11.59 15.43 25.21
CA THR A 265 12.66 14.45 25.06
C THR A 265 12.78 14.02 23.59
N ILE A 266 14.01 13.72 23.15
CA ILE A 266 14.26 13.16 21.81
C ILE A 266 14.45 11.65 21.94
N ILE A 267 13.58 10.91 21.26
CA ILE A 267 13.67 9.47 21.08
C ILE A 267 14.20 9.22 19.67
N ARG A 268 15.21 8.35 19.53
CA ARG A 268 15.80 7.98 18.23
C ARG A 268 15.32 6.60 17.84
N LEU A 269 14.48 6.52 16.82
CA LEU A 269 13.94 5.28 16.30
C LEU A 269 13.71 5.40 14.80
N CYS A 270 13.84 4.29 14.09
CA CYS A 270 13.20 4.11 12.78
C CYS A 270 11.68 4.27 12.92
N VAL A 271 11.04 4.98 12.00
CA VAL A 271 9.58 5.12 11.95
C VAL A 271 8.93 3.77 11.65
N VAL A 272 9.58 2.92 10.87
CA VAL A 272 9.15 1.55 10.56
C VAL A 272 10.29 0.57 10.83
N ASP A 273 10.05 -0.38 11.74
CA ASP A 273 10.99 -1.48 12.00
C ASP A 273 11.22 -2.29 10.71
N SER A 274 12.47 -2.66 10.43
CA SER A 274 12.85 -3.40 9.22
C SER A 274 12.05 -4.69 9.00
N ARG A 275 11.59 -5.37 10.06
CA ARG A 275 10.73 -6.57 9.96
C ARG A 275 9.31 -6.22 9.51
N SER A 276 8.83 -5.04 9.86
CA SER A 276 7.55 -4.51 9.35
C SER A 276 7.69 -3.91 7.95
N GLY A 277 8.89 -3.41 7.61
CA GLY A 277 9.23 -2.92 6.27
C GLY A 277 9.39 -4.02 5.22
N LYS A 278 9.58 -5.27 5.64
CA LYS A 278 9.50 -6.45 4.77
C LYS A 278 8.05 -6.94 4.71
N LEU A 279 7.55 -7.28 3.52
CA LEU A 279 6.21 -7.82 3.34
C LEU A 279 6.20 -9.35 3.48
N GLY A 280 7.21 -10.03 2.95
CA GLY A 280 7.33 -11.47 3.02
C GLY A 280 7.63 -11.98 4.43
N THR A 281 6.77 -12.88 4.92
CA THR A 281 6.96 -13.62 6.18
C THR A 281 6.71 -15.12 5.95
N PRO A 282 7.05 -16.01 6.91
CA PRO A 282 6.65 -17.41 6.80
C PRO A 282 5.14 -17.62 6.68
N GLN A 283 4.32 -16.64 7.09
CA GLN A 283 2.87 -16.69 6.95
C GLN A 283 2.38 -16.05 5.64
N VAL A 284 3.06 -15.02 5.15
CA VAL A 284 2.76 -14.32 3.90
C VAL A 284 3.92 -14.55 2.93
N PRO A 285 3.95 -15.69 2.20
CA PRO A 285 5.01 -15.94 1.24
C PRO A 285 4.86 -14.98 0.05
N MET A 286 5.96 -14.34 -0.33
CA MET A 286 6.05 -13.49 -1.51
C MET A 286 6.97 -14.16 -2.53
N GLU A 287 6.52 -14.25 -3.78
CA GLU A 287 7.21 -15.01 -4.83
C GLU A 287 8.47 -14.28 -5.33
N ASP A 288 8.34 -13.00 -5.69
CA ASP A 288 9.41 -12.20 -6.28
C ASP A 288 9.59 -10.89 -5.50
N GLU A 289 10.13 -11.01 -4.29
CA GLU A 289 10.39 -9.91 -3.36
C GLU A 289 11.90 -9.71 -3.19
N ASP A 290 12.40 -8.55 -3.56
CA ASP A 290 13.72 -8.10 -3.15
C ASP A 290 13.61 -7.19 -1.91
N PHE A 291 14.61 -7.25 -1.04
CA PHE A 291 14.68 -6.46 0.20
C PHE A 291 16.01 -5.70 0.31
N MET A 292 15.97 -4.36 0.30
CA MET A 292 17.12 -3.46 0.43
C MET A 292 17.05 -2.69 1.73
N GLN A 293 18.22 -2.50 2.35
CA GLN A 293 18.39 -1.66 3.53
C GLN A 293 19.23 -0.44 3.15
N LEU A 294 18.73 0.76 3.44
CA LEU A 294 19.43 2.01 3.17
C LEU A 294 19.75 2.74 4.49
N ASP A 295 20.98 3.19 4.64
CA ASP A 295 21.45 3.97 5.79
C ASP A 295 21.00 5.44 5.69
N VAL A 296 19.69 5.62 5.74
CA VAL A 296 18.98 6.90 5.63
C VAL A 296 17.76 6.89 6.54
N THR A 297 17.25 8.08 6.86
CA THR A 297 16.02 8.22 7.64
C THR A 297 14.79 7.89 6.80
N HIS A 298 13.66 7.64 7.47
CA HIS A 298 12.38 7.39 6.82
C HIS A 298 11.96 8.40 5.73
N THR A 299 12.26 9.69 5.95
CA THR A 299 11.90 10.78 5.02
C THR A 299 12.86 10.87 3.84
N ASP A 300 14.11 10.43 4.03
CA ASP A 300 15.16 10.42 3.02
C ASP A 300 15.14 9.17 2.15
N LEU A 301 14.51 8.11 2.64
CA LEU A 301 14.36 6.83 1.98
C LEU A 301 13.81 6.91 0.54
N PRO A 302 12.66 7.56 0.25
CA PRO A 302 12.15 7.71 -1.12
C PRO A 302 12.97 8.66 -1.99
N ARG A 303 13.93 9.39 -1.41
CA ARG A 303 14.78 10.37 -2.09
C ARG A 303 16.15 9.82 -2.44
N PHE A 304 16.51 8.66 -1.87
CA PHE A 304 17.85 8.10 -1.94
C PHE A 304 18.91 9.13 -1.52
N THR A 305 18.65 9.89 -0.44
CA THR A 305 19.58 10.93 0.06
C THR A 305 20.96 10.31 0.30
N ASP A 306 21.97 10.84 -0.37
CA ASP A 306 23.36 10.34 -0.33
C ASP A 306 23.53 8.85 -0.73
N GLN A 307 22.59 8.28 -1.49
CA GLN A 307 22.57 6.88 -1.94
C GLN A 307 22.49 6.76 -3.48
N GLN A 308 23.35 7.48 -4.22
CA GLN A 308 23.31 7.53 -5.70
C GLN A 308 23.40 6.15 -6.36
N ASP A 309 24.33 5.30 -5.92
CA ASP A 309 24.50 3.95 -6.52
C ASP A 309 23.23 3.10 -6.38
N GLN A 310 22.52 3.24 -5.25
CA GLN A 310 21.26 2.54 -5.00
C GLN A 310 20.12 3.11 -5.85
N TYR A 311 20.10 4.43 -6.06
CA TYR A 311 19.18 5.08 -6.98
C TYR A 311 19.41 4.59 -8.42
N ASP A 312 20.65 4.58 -8.91
CA ASP A 312 20.97 4.14 -10.27
C ASP A 312 20.58 2.67 -10.49
N SER A 313 20.85 1.81 -9.50
CA SER A 313 20.40 0.41 -9.52
C SER A 313 18.88 0.32 -9.55
N PHE A 314 18.17 1.09 -8.73
CA PHE A 314 16.72 1.14 -8.72
C PHE A 314 16.14 1.54 -10.09
N VAL A 315 16.64 2.63 -10.69
CA VAL A 315 16.21 3.10 -12.01
C VAL A 315 16.44 2.04 -13.08
N SER A 316 17.62 1.39 -13.06
CA SER A 316 17.98 0.33 -14.00
C SER A 316 17.01 -0.86 -13.92
N GLU A 317 16.66 -1.30 -12.71
CA GLU A 317 15.73 -2.41 -12.49
C GLU A 317 14.30 -2.08 -12.93
N ILE A 318 13.80 -0.88 -12.61
CA ILE A 318 12.49 -0.42 -13.12
C ILE A 318 12.48 -0.39 -14.66
N GLY A 319 13.54 0.12 -15.28
CA GLY A 319 13.66 0.12 -16.74
C GLY A 319 13.73 -1.29 -17.34
N LYS A 320 14.36 -2.23 -16.65
CA LYS A 320 14.42 -3.63 -17.05
C LYS A 320 13.04 -4.28 -17.01
N LEU A 321 12.28 -4.09 -15.92
CA LEU A 321 10.90 -4.60 -15.81
C LEU A 321 10.03 -4.16 -16.98
N VAL A 322 10.10 -2.88 -17.34
CA VAL A 322 9.28 -2.37 -18.44
C VAL A 322 9.72 -2.92 -19.80
N ARG A 323 11.03 -3.10 -20.03
CA ARG A 323 11.57 -3.66 -21.28
C ARG A 323 11.22 -5.12 -21.48
N GLU A 324 11.29 -5.90 -20.41
CA GLU A 324 11.16 -7.35 -20.47
C GLU A 324 9.70 -7.81 -20.43
N PHE A 325 8.79 -6.94 -20.00
CA PHE A 325 7.36 -7.23 -19.95
C PHE A 325 6.80 -7.60 -21.34
N LYS A 326 6.21 -8.81 -21.44
CA LYS A 326 5.47 -9.26 -22.61
C LYS A 326 3.98 -9.39 -22.31
N GLU A 327 3.15 -9.13 -23.33
CA GLU A 327 1.70 -9.29 -23.22
C GLU A 327 1.30 -10.75 -22.91
N SER A 328 2.12 -11.74 -23.30
CA SER A 328 1.92 -13.15 -22.94
C SER A 328 1.97 -13.39 -21.43
N ASP A 329 2.91 -12.74 -20.74
CA ASP A 329 3.14 -12.92 -19.31
C ASP A 329 1.89 -12.45 -18.54
N ARG A 330 1.27 -11.36 -19.02
CA ARG A 330 -0.01 -10.84 -18.51
C ARG A 330 -1.14 -11.89 -18.60
N VAL A 331 -1.23 -12.63 -19.70
CA VAL A 331 -2.28 -13.66 -19.86
C VAL A 331 -2.06 -14.81 -18.89
N GLU A 332 -0.83 -15.26 -18.73
CA GLU A 332 -0.47 -16.35 -17.79
C GLU A 332 -0.75 -15.94 -16.34
N TYR A 333 -0.29 -14.76 -15.91
CA TYR A 333 -0.55 -14.27 -14.56
C TYR A 333 -2.05 -14.03 -14.30
N ARG A 334 -2.80 -13.55 -15.30
CA ARG A 334 -4.27 -13.42 -15.20
C ARG A 334 -4.95 -14.77 -14.99
N LEU A 335 -4.56 -15.78 -15.74
CA LEU A 335 -5.12 -17.13 -15.60
C LEU A 335 -4.77 -17.71 -14.24
N LEU A 336 -3.53 -17.54 -13.79
CA LEU A 336 -3.06 -17.99 -12.49
C LEU A 336 -3.80 -17.30 -11.33
N GLN A 337 -3.86 -15.97 -11.32
CA GLN A 337 -4.58 -15.20 -10.31
C GLN A 337 -6.07 -15.53 -10.29
N LYS A 338 -6.70 -15.72 -11.46
CA LYS A 338 -8.08 -16.18 -11.54
C LYS A 338 -8.24 -17.58 -10.93
N ALA A 339 -7.39 -18.53 -11.32
CA ALA A 339 -7.45 -19.90 -10.81
C ALA A 339 -7.23 -19.96 -9.29
N ILE A 340 -6.25 -19.23 -8.75
CA ILE A 340 -6.00 -19.15 -7.30
C ILE A 340 -7.23 -18.58 -6.57
N ASN A 341 -7.83 -17.52 -7.11
CA ASN A 341 -8.95 -16.86 -6.45
C ASN A 341 -10.28 -17.61 -6.55
N THR A 342 -10.55 -18.33 -7.65
CA THR A 342 -11.86 -18.95 -7.90
C THR A 342 -11.87 -20.46 -7.80
N GLU A 343 -10.75 -21.13 -8.07
CA GLU A 343 -10.70 -22.59 -8.24
C GLU A 343 -10.04 -23.30 -7.05
N VAL A 344 -9.06 -22.67 -6.39
CA VAL A 344 -8.41 -23.26 -5.21
C VAL A 344 -9.40 -23.30 -4.04
N LYS A 345 -9.66 -24.50 -3.52
CA LYS A 345 -10.52 -24.75 -2.35
C LYS A 345 -9.68 -25.02 -1.11
N VAL A 346 -10.08 -24.44 0.02
CA VAL A 346 -9.45 -24.67 1.32
C VAL A 346 -10.38 -25.51 2.16
N HIS A 347 -9.89 -26.64 2.65
CA HIS A 347 -10.65 -27.49 3.58
C HIS A 347 -10.53 -26.91 4.99
N VAL A 348 -11.67 -26.52 5.57
CA VAL A 348 -11.71 -26.03 6.96
C VAL A 348 -12.46 -27.04 7.81
N HIS A 349 -11.82 -27.46 8.89
CA HIS A 349 -12.35 -28.45 9.84
C HIS A 349 -12.46 -27.83 11.23
N GLN A 350 -13.67 -27.83 11.81
CA GLN A 350 -13.86 -27.49 13.22
C GLN A 350 -14.16 -28.75 14.01
N PHE A 351 -13.35 -29.00 15.02
CA PHE A 351 -13.57 -30.04 16.01
C PHE A 351 -14.33 -29.45 17.19
N TYR A 352 -15.35 -30.15 17.68
CA TYR A 352 -16.10 -29.75 18.87
C TYR A 352 -16.61 -30.98 19.61
N GLU A 353 -16.83 -30.84 20.91
CA GLU A 353 -17.38 -31.90 21.74
C GLU A 353 -18.89 -31.71 21.89
N ASP A 354 -19.66 -32.76 21.66
CA ASP A 354 -21.11 -32.79 21.89
C ASP A 354 -21.48 -34.09 22.62
N LYS A 355 -22.02 -33.95 23.84
CA LYS A 355 -22.44 -35.06 24.71
C LYS A 355 -21.37 -36.16 24.88
N GLY A 356 -20.10 -35.76 25.06
CA GLY A 356 -18.98 -36.69 25.27
C GLY A 356 -18.47 -37.36 23.99
N SER A 357 -18.90 -36.91 22.80
CA SER A 357 -18.39 -37.37 21.51
C SER A 357 -17.73 -36.21 20.76
N ILE A 358 -16.54 -36.44 20.18
CA ILE A 358 -15.89 -35.47 19.30
C ILE A 358 -16.59 -35.52 17.94
N LYS A 359 -17.11 -34.37 17.50
CA LYS A 359 -17.72 -34.17 16.18
C LYS A 359 -16.87 -33.24 15.33
N ILE A 360 -17.03 -33.37 14.02
CA ILE A 360 -16.30 -32.58 13.03
C ILE A 360 -17.30 -31.87 12.13
N LEU A 361 -17.17 -30.55 12.02
CA LEU A 361 -17.82 -29.77 10.98
C LEU A 361 -16.81 -29.46 9.88
N MET A 362 -17.24 -29.56 8.61
CA MET A 362 -16.38 -29.33 7.45
C MET A 362 -17.04 -28.35 6.48
N THR A 363 -16.23 -27.45 5.93
CA THR A 363 -16.57 -26.58 4.79
C THR A 363 -15.40 -26.49 3.82
N GLN A 364 -15.68 -26.10 2.57
CA GLN A 364 -14.69 -25.97 1.48
C GLN A 364 -14.82 -24.62 0.76
N PRO A 365 -14.58 -23.47 1.45
CA PRO A 365 -14.54 -22.17 0.80
C PRO A 365 -13.44 -22.11 -0.27
N THR A 366 -13.55 -21.15 -1.20
CA THR A 366 -12.38 -20.78 -2.02
C THR A 366 -11.28 -20.21 -1.12
N LEU A 367 -10.01 -20.32 -1.52
CA LEU A 367 -8.89 -19.68 -0.82
C LEU A 367 -9.18 -18.21 -0.57
N ASN A 368 -9.72 -17.55 -1.58
CA ASN A 368 -10.08 -16.16 -1.50
C ASN A 368 -11.13 -15.86 -0.42
N ARG A 369 -12.22 -16.65 -0.36
CA ARG A 369 -13.24 -16.50 0.70
C ARG A 369 -12.64 -16.78 2.07
N PHE A 370 -11.78 -17.80 2.17
CA PHE A 370 -11.09 -18.15 3.40
C PHE A 370 -10.22 -16.99 3.91
N LEU A 371 -9.46 -16.33 3.05
CA LEU A 371 -8.62 -15.18 3.43
C LEU A 371 -9.45 -13.94 3.81
N GLU A 372 -10.63 -13.78 3.22
CA GLU A 372 -11.52 -12.63 3.48
C GLU A 372 -12.19 -12.72 4.86
N VAL A 373 -12.76 -13.88 5.21
CA VAL A 373 -13.56 -14.01 6.44
C VAL A 373 -12.92 -14.85 7.53
N GLY A 374 -11.83 -15.54 7.20
CA GLY A 374 -11.15 -16.47 8.11
C GLY A 374 -11.90 -17.79 8.31
N PRO A 375 -11.26 -18.74 9.01
CA PRO A 375 -11.80 -20.09 9.22
C PRO A 375 -13.13 -20.10 9.98
N SER A 376 -13.23 -19.32 11.07
CA SER A 376 -14.41 -19.34 11.96
C SER A 376 -15.67 -18.85 11.26
N ARG A 377 -15.59 -17.73 10.53
CA ARG A 377 -16.76 -17.18 9.83
C ARG A 377 -17.14 -18.03 8.61
N ALA A 378 -16.16 -18.60 7.89
CA ALA A 378 -16.43 -19.53 6.79
C ALA A 378 -17.25 -20.75 7.25
N ILE A 379 -17.02 -21.22 8.47
CA ILE A 379 -17.81 -22.29 9.09
C ILE A 379 -19.19 -21.80 9.55
N MET A 380 -19.27 -20.63 10.18
CA MET A 380 -20.55 -20.06 10.60
C MET A 380 -21.50 -19.82 9.43
N ASP A 381 -21.01 -19.29 8.30
CA ASP A 381 -21.82 -19.06 7.11
C ASP A 381 -22.41 -20.38 6.56
N GLU A 382 -21.66 -21.49 6.63
CA GLU A 382 -22.13 -22.82 6.24
C GLU A 382 -23.23 -23.33 7.19
N ILE A 383 -23.10 -23.09 8.49
CA ILE A 383 -24.13 -23.43 9.49
C ILE A 383 -25.40 -22.58 9.24
N GLU A 384 -25.25 -21.26 9.15
CA GLU A 384 -26.33 -20.30 8.88
C GLU A 384 -27.02 -20.58 7.53
N GLY A 385 -26.25 -21.01 6.52
CA GLY A 385 -26.74 -21.42 5.20
C GLY A 385 -27.53 -22.73 5.22
N ARG A 386 -27.16 -23.69 6.09
CA ARG A 386 -27.92 -24.93 6.32
C ARG A 386 -29.24 -24.68 7.02
N ASP A 387 -29.29 -23.74 7.97
CA ASP A 387 -30.53 -23.36 8.67
C ASP A 387 -31.53 -22.65 7.75
N LYS A 388 -31.06 -21.96 6.70
CA LYS A 388 -31.93 -21.37 5.66
C LYS A 388 -32.42 -22.40 4.63
N ASN A 389 -31.75 -23.54 4.51
CA ASN A 389 -32.07 -24.63 3.58
C ASN A 389 -32.51 -25.90 4.31
N ILE A 390 -33.51 -25.82 5.21
CA ILE A 390 -34.16 -27.00 5.78
C ILE A 390 -35.00 -27.70 4.68
N ARG A 391 -34.30 -28.44 3.82
CA ARG A 391 -34.70 -29.77 3.35
C ARG A 391 -33.52 -30.68 3.61
N SER A 392 -33.67 -31.49 4.65
CA SER A 392 -32.66 -32.38 5.20
C SER A 392 -32.07 -33.31 4.12
N PRO A 393 -30.75 -33.33 3.90
CA PRO A 393 -30.14 -34.47 3.21
C PRO A 393 -29.91 -35.57 4.26
N ARG A 394 -30.71 -36.65 4.18
CA ARG A 394 -30.35 -37.93 4.80
C ARG A 394 -29.21 -38.53 4.00
N TYR A 395 -27.99 -38.51 4.54
CA TYR A 395 -26.94 -39.41 4.09
C TYR A 395 -26.89 -40.62 5.02
N VAL A 396 -27.35 -41.75 4.50
CA VAL A 396 -27.12 -43.09 5.06
C VAL A 396 -25.74 -43.53 4.59
N PHE A 397 -24.83 -43.80 5.52
CA PHE A 397 -23.56 -44.44 5.20
C PHE A 397 -23.82 -45.91 4.84
N PRO A 398 -23.27 -46.45 3.74
CA PRO A 398 -23.31 -47.88 3.48
C PRO A 398 -22.28 -48.56 4.37
N SER A 399 -22.76 -49.51 5.18
CA SER A 399 -21.93 -50.43 5.95
C SER A 399 -21.12 -51.34 5.02
N LYS A 400 -19.81 -51.43 5.26
CA LYS A 400 -19.08 -52.70 5.20
C LYS A 400 -18.06 -52.76 6.32
#